data_AF-A0A969F8W2-F1
#
_entry.id   AF-A0A969F8W2-F1
#
_cell.length_a   1.000
_cell.length_b   1.000
_cell.length_c   1.000
_cell.angle_alpha   90.00
_cell.angle_beta   90.00
_cell.angle_gamma   90.00
#
_symmetry.space_group_name_H-M   'P 1'
#
loop_
_entity.id
_entity.type
_entity.pdbx_description
1 polymer ?
#
loop_
_entity_poly.entity_id
_entity_poly.type
_entity_poly.pdbx_seq_one_letter_code
_entity_poly.pdbx_strand_id
1 'polypeptide(L)'
;MAATWLYDEEGNPIGTVGYFRDLRVVEETQQRLNLLLAASNLLAEAEDLTHGMQDLAQMMVTHMEASFCRLFLLDPEGNYLTATAVFPLPNMP
;
A
#
# COMPACT_ATOMS: atom_id res chain seq x y z
N MET A 1 19.35 -11.81 10.32
CA MET A 1 20.62 -12.13 9.62
C MET A 1 21.39 -13.11 10.46
N ALA A 2 22.07 -14.08 9.85
CA ALA A 2 22.95 -15.00 10.56
C ALA A 2 24.29 -15.05 9.82
N ALA A 3 25.38 -15.09 10.58
CA ALA A 3 26.73 -15.23 10.04
C ALA A 3 27.52 -16.19 10.94
N THR A 4 28.39 -17.00 10.34
CA THR A 4 29.28 -17.90 11.05
C THR A 4 30.70 -17.81 10.49
N TRP A 5 31.68 -18.08 11.34
CA TRP A 5 33.07 -18.22 10.94
C TRP A 5 33.27 -19.52 10.13
N LEU A 6 34.11 -19.43 9.12
CA LEU A 6 34.66 -20.57 8.39
C LEU A 6 36.06 -20.82 8.91
N TYR A 7 36.38 -22.09 9.15
CA TYR A 7 37.68 -22.54 9.61
C TYR A 7 38.29 -23.49 8.58
N ASP A 8 39.60 -23.49 8.45
CA ASP A 8 40.33 -24.52 7.70
C ASP A 8 40.44 -25.83 8.50
N GLU A 9 41.11 -26.84 7.93
CA GLU A 9 41.33 -28.14 8.55
C GLU A 9 42.20 -28.07 9.82
N GLU A 10 42.95 -26.99 10.02
CA GLU A 10 43.81 -26.72 11.18
C GLU A 10 43.09 -25.91 12.26
N GLY A 11 41.84 -25.50 12.01
CA GLY A 11 41.01 -24.73 12.92
C GLY A 11 41.28 -23.22 12.90
N ASN A 12 42.02 -22.71 11.92
CA ASN A 12 42.27 -21.28 11.77
C ASN A 12 41.10 -20.62 11.03
N PRO A 13 40.67 -19.41 11.46
CA PRO A 13 39.58 -18.71 10.79
C PRO A 13 40.02 -18.23 9.40
N ILE A 14 39.36 -18.73 8.35
CA ILE A 14 39.66 -18.40 6.95
C ILE A 14 38.63 -17.46 6.31
N GLY A 15 37.53 -17.18 7.00
CA GLY A 15 36.55 -16.22 6.54
C GLY A 15 35.23 -16.29 7.29
N THR A 16 34.21 -15.65 6.73
CA THR A 16 32.86 -15.63 7.27
C THR A 16 31.86 -15.94 6.17
N VAL A 17 30.87 -16.79 6.45
CA VAL A 17 29.70 -16.97 5.58
C VAL A 17 28.49 -16.33 6.22
N GLY A 18 27.79 -15.51 5.45
CA GLY A 18 26.56 -14.82 5.87
C GLY A 18 25.37 -15.27 5.03
N TYR A 19 24.23 -15.45 5.69
CA TYR A 19 22.93 -15.60 5.03
C TYR A 19 22.06 -14.38 5.31
N PHE A 20 21.59 -13.76 4.22
CA PHE A 20 20.57 -12.72 4.25
C PHE A 20 19.38 -13.18 3.40
N ARG A 21 18.19 -13.09 3.98
CA ARG A 21 16.93 -13.25 3.26
C ARG A 21 16.40 -11.87 2.95
N ASP A 22 16.08 -11.62 1.69
CA ASP A 22 15.35 -10.41 1.32
C ASP A 22 13.90 -10.54 1.81
N LEU A 23 13.52 -9.72 2.79
CA LEU A 23 12.17 -9.68 3.33
C LEU A 23 11.33 -8.55 2.73
N ARG A 24 11.93 -7.66 1.91
CA ARG A 24 11.23 -6.51 1.35
C ARG A 24 10.02 -6.93 0.52
N VAL A 25 10.18 -7.98 -0.28
CA VAL A 25 9.09 -8.55 -1.11
C VAL A 25 7.93 -9.06 -0.24
N VAL A 26 8.23 -9.66 0.92
CA VAL A 26 7.21 -10.15 1.86
C VAL A 26 6.49 -8.98 2.51
N GLU A 27 7.24 -7.96 2.94
CA GLU A 27 6.70 -6.75 3.55
C GLU A 27 5.84 -5.95 2.57
N GLU A 28 6.31 -5.73 1.33
CA GLU A 28 5.54 -5.07 0.26
C GLU A 28 4.24 -5.81 -0.06
N THR A 29 4.30 -7.15 -0.13
CA THR A 29 3.10 -7.97 -0.37
C THR A 29 2.11 -7.84 0.79
N GLN A 30 2.60 -7.87 2.03
CA GLN A 30 1.76 -7.71 3.21
C GLN A 30 1.13 -6.31 3.27
N GLN A 31 1.89 -5.26 2.94
CA GLN A 31 1.40 -3.88 2.88
C GLN A 31 0.29 -3.74 1.83
N ARG A 32 0.46 -4.32 0.64
CA ARG A 32 -0.59 -4.33 -0.40
C ARG A 32 -1.85 -5.04 0.05
N LEU A 33 -1.72 -6.20 0.70
CA LEU A 33 -2.87 -6.94 1.23
C LEU A 33 -3.60 -6.12 2.31
N ASN A 34 -2.86 -5.51 3.23
CA ASN A 34 -3.43 -4.66 4.27
C ASN A 34 -4.19 -3.45 3.67
N LEU A 35 -3.62 -2.83 2.63
CA LEU A 35 -4.28 -1.72 1.92
C LEU A 35 -5.59 -2.17 1.27
N LEU A 36 -5.60 -3.32 0.58
CA LEU A 36 -6.80 -3.86 -0.06
C LEU A 36 -7.90 -4.20 0.95
N LEU A 37 -7.53 -4.77 2.10
CA LEU A 37 -8.47 -5.05 3.18
C LEU A 37 -9.02 -3.76 3.79
N ALA A 38 -8.17 -2.78 4.05
CA ALA A 38 -8.59 -1.48 4.56
C ALA A 38 -9.57 -0.77 3.60
N ALA A 39 -9.27 -0.75 2.30
CA ALA A 39 -10.17 -0.22 1.27
C ALA A 39 -11.53 -0.93 1.26
N SER A 40 -11.52 -2.26 1.34
CA SER A 40 -12.74 -3.07 1.30
C SER A 40 -13.62 -2.81 2.53
N ASN A 41 -13.01 -2.75 3.71
CA ASN A 41 -13.73 -2.47 4.96
C ASN A 41 -14.29 -1.05 4.96
N LEU A 42 -13.51 -0.05 4.54
CA LEU A 42 -13.98 1.35 4.43
C LEU A 42 -15.25 1.46 3.59
N LEU A 43 -15.32 0.76 2.45
CA LEU A 43 -16.49 0.79 1.59
C LEU A 43 -17.66 -0.03 2.13
N ALA A 44 -17.39 -1.16 2.80
CA ALA A 44 -18.44 -2.02 3.36
C ALA A 44 -19.11 -1.42 4.59
N GLU A 45 -18.37 -0.65 5.39
CA GLU A 45 -18.84 0.01 6.61
C GLU A 45 -19.41 1.41 6.35
N ALA A 46 -19.20 1.96 5.14
CA ALA A 46 -19.71 3.28 4.80
C ALA A 46 -21.25 3.29 4.73
N GLU A 47 -21.87 4.07 5.63
CA GLU A 47 -23.31 4.35 5.59
C GLU A 47 -23.70 5.19 4.35
N ASP A 48 -22.75 6.00 3.87
CA ASP A 48 -22.88 6.82 2.65
C ASP A 48 -21.69 6.55 1.73
N LEU A 49 -22.00 6.09 0.51
CA LEU A 49 -21.04 5.83 -0.55
C LEU A 49 -20.14 7.04 -0.84
N THR A 50 -20.68 8.25 -0.76
CA THR A 50 -19.92 9.48 -1.01
C THR A 50 -18.81 9.66 0.02
N HIS A 51 -19.12 9.47 1.29
CA HIS A 51 -18.15 9.55 2.38
C HIS A 51 -17.13 8.41 2.28
N GLY A 52 -17.58 7.17 2.05
CA GLY A 52 -16.67 6.03 1.88
C GLY A 52 -15.69 6.20 0.71
N MET A 53 -16.13 6.78 -0.40
CA MET A 53 -15.26 7.08 -1.55
C MET A 53 -14.29 8.22 -1.26
N GLN A 54 -14.68 9.21 -0.45
CA GLN A 54 -13.79 10.29 -0.03
C GLN A 54 -12.67 9.77 0.88
N ASP A 55 -13.01 8.92 1.85
CA ASP A 55 -12.03 8.26 2.72
C ASP A 55 -11.09 7.35 1.92
N LEU A 56 -11.61 6.64 0.93
CA LEU A 56 -10.81 5.83 0.02
C LEU A 56 -9.81 6.69 -0.79
N ALA A 57 -10.25 7.83 -1.33
CA ALA A 57 -9.38 8.73 -2.08
C ALA A 57 -8.24 9.29 -1.19
N GLN A 58 -8.54 9.63 0.06
CA GLN A 58 -7.54 10.06 1.04
C GLN A 58 -6.55 8.94 1.39
N MET A 59 -7.04 7.72 1.60
CA MET A 59 -6.19 6.55 1.90
C MET A 59 -5.21 6.28 0.76
N MET A 60 -5.66 6.36 -0.49
CA MET A 60 -4.79 6.18 -1.67
C MET A 60 -3.64 7.18 -1.70
N VAL A 61 -3.91 8.46 -1.47
CA VAL A 61 -2.86 9.51 -1.43
C VAL A 61 -1.87 9.26 -0.30
N THR A 62 -2.38 8.91 0.88
CA THR A 62 -1.57 8.70 2.08
C THR A 62 -0.61 7.51 1.94
N HIS A 63 -1.02 6.44 1.27
CA HIS A 63 -0.25 5.19 1.23
C HIS A 63 0.46 4.88 -0.09
N MET A 64 0.15 5.58 -1.19
CA MET A 64 0.70 5.28 -2.52
C MET A 64 1.70 6.33 -3.03
N GLU A 65 2.21 7.20 -2.16
CA GLU A 65 3.12 8.30 -2.52
C GLU A 65 2.57 9.23 -3.63
N ALA A 66 1.25 9.26 -3.81
CA ALA A 66 0.59 10.13 -4.77
C ALA A 66 0.38 11.52 -4.15
N SER A 67 0.36 12.56 -4.98
CA SER A 67 0.04 13.92 -4.51
C SER A 67 -1.46 14.22 -4.47
N PHE A 68 -2.25 13.45 -5.23
CA PHE A 68 -3.70 13.59 -5.30
C PHE A 68 -4.36 12.29 -5.79
N CYS A 69 -5.66 12.14 -5.53
CA CYS A 69 -6.51 11.08 -6.04
C CYS A 69 -7.89 11.65 -6.39
N ARG A 70 -8.46 11.20 -7.52
CA ARG A 70 -9.81 11.56 -7.95
C ARG A 70 -10.52 10.31 -8.44
N LEU A 71 -11.64 9.99 -7.80
CA LEU A 71 -12.44 8.82 -8.16
C LEU A 71 -13.63 9.26 -9.01
N PHE A 72 -13.79 8.59 -10.14
CA PHE A 72 -14.91 8.80 -11.05
C PHE A 72 -15.79 7.56 -11.03
N LEU A 73 -17.09 7.78 -10.81
CA LEU A 73 -18.11 6.76 -11.00
C LEU A 73 -18.77 6.97 -12.35
N LEU A 74 -18.99 5.89 -13.07
CA LEU A 74 -19.83 5.89 -14.24
C LEU A 74 -21.28 6.06 -13.80
N ASP A 75 -22.04 6.89 -14.51
CA ASP A 75 -23.47 6.96 -14.29
C ASP A 75 -24.14 5.59 -14.55
N PRO A 76 -25.36 5.36 -14.04
CA PRO A 76 -26.07 4.09 -14.25
C PRO A 76 -26.33 3.73 -15.72
N GLU A 77 -26.28 4.72 -16.62
CA GLU A 77 -26.59 4.58 -18.05
C GLU A 77 -25.33 4.31 -18.88
N GLY A 78 -24.15 4.43 -18.28
CA GLY A 78 -22.86 4.22 -18.92
C GLY A 78 -22.32 5.42 -19.70
N ASN A 79 -22.92 6.60 -19.59
CA ASN A 79 -22.70 7.69 -20.54
C ASN A 79 -21.63 8.69 -20.06
N TYR A 80 -21.63 9.01 -18.77
CA TYR A 80 -20.74 10.03 -18.20
C TYR A 80 -20.02 9.54 -16.95
N LEU A 81 -18.79 10.02 -16.78
CA LEU A 81 -17.99 9.85 -15.58
C LEU A 81 -18.19 11.05 -14.66
N THR A 82 -18.71 10.82 -13.45
CA THR A 82 -18.89 11.84 -12.43
C THR A 82 -17.84 11.69 -11.34
N ALA A 83 -17.16 12.79 -11.01
CA ALA A 83 -16.22 12.79 -9.91
C ALA A 83 -16.97 12.67 -8.57
N THR A 84 -16.77 11.56 -7.86
CA THR A 84 -17.45 11.27 -6.59
C THR A 84 -16.58 11.58 -5.38
N ALA A 85 -15.25 11.58 -5.55
CA ALA A 85 -14.29 11.88 -4.49
C ALA A 85 -13.04 12.54 -5.06
N VAL A 86 -12.45 13.46 -4.29
CA VAL A 86 -11.22 14.19 -4.64
C VAL A 86 -10.40 14.42 -3.37
N PHE A 87 -9.12 14.05 -3.38
CA PHE A 87 -8.19 14.37 -2.30
C PHE A 87 -6.82 14.83 -2.86
N PRO A 88 -6.17 15.86 -2.30
CA PRO A 88 -6.72 16.79 -1.31
C PRO A 88 -7.88 17.59 -1.92
N LEU A 89 -8.82 18.02 -1.07
CA LEU A 89 -9.92 18.87 -1.51
C LEU A 89 -9.34 20.19 -2.05
N PRO A 90 -9.79 20.68 -3.22
CA PRO A 90 -9.36 21.98 -3.70
C PRO A 90 -9.74 23.04 -2.67
N ASN A 91 -8.80 23.95 -2.34
CA ASN A 91 -9.09 25.10 -1.50
C ASN A 91 -10.25 25.87 -2.14
N MET A 92 -11.43 25.85 -1.51
CA MET A 92 -12.51 26.75 -1.89
C MET A 92 -12.07 28.18 -1.53
N PRO A 93 -12.17 29.16 -2.46
CA PRO A 93 -11.93 30.56 -2.15
C PRO A 93 -12.96 31.14 -1.18
#